data_AF-A0A3S3NG58-F1
#
_entry.id   AF-A0A3S3NG58-F1
#
_cell.length_a   1.000
_cell.length_b   1.000
_cell.length_c   1.000
_cell.angle_alpha   90.00
_cell.angle_beta   90.00
_cell.angle_gamma   90.00
#
_symmetry.space_group_name_H-M   'P 1'
#
loop_
_entity.id
_entity.type
_entity.pdbx_description
1 polymer ?
#
loop_
_entity_poly.entity_id
_entity_poly.type
_entity_poly.pdbx_seq_one_letter_code
_entity_poly.pdbx_strand_id
1 'polypeptide(L)'
;VYDCMDELSAFKNAPAELTQMEKALLQRADVVFTGGQSLYEAKRCLHKSIFPFPSSIDLAHFHKARQPGDDPVDQVDIPHPRVGFFGVIDERLDIEMIAQAAAAMPDVHFVMLAPVVKIDPLSLPSASNLHWLGAKSYADLPRYLRHWSAGWMPFALNE
;
A
#
# COMPACT_ATOMS: atom_id res chain seq x y z
N VAL A 1 -20.95 6.77 15.12
CA VAL A 1 -20.43 6.46 13.76
C VAL A 1 -19.28 5.47 13.90
N TYR A 2 -19.27 4.39 13.12
CA TYR A 2 -18.15 3.44 13.01
C TYR A 2 -17.62 3.44 11.57
N ASP A 3 -16.31 3.62 11.43
CA ASP A 3 -15.60 3.56 10.15
C ASP A 3 -14.84 2.23 10.04
N CYS A 4 -15.41 1.27 9.33
CA CYS A 4 -14.90 -0.09 9.17
C CYS A 4 -14.00 -0.16 7.93
N MET A 5 -12.72 0.16 8.13
CA MET A 5 -11.76 0.27 7.03
C MET A 5 -11.12 -1.06 6.61
N ASP A 6 -11.00 -2.00 7.55
CA ASP A 6 -10.29 -3.26 7.37
C ASP A 6 -11.03 -4.42 8.07
N GLU A 7 -10.81 -5.65 7.59
CA GLU A 7 -11.15 -6.86 8.33
C GLU A 7 -10.03 -7.14 9.35
N LEU A 8 -10.04 -6.42 10.47
CA LEU A 8 -8.98 -6.50 11.48
C LEU A 8 -8.80 -7.92 12.04
N SER A 9 -9.87 -8.72 12.03
CA SER A 9 -9.82 -10.11 12.47
C SER A 9 -8.98 -11.01 11.55
N ALA A 10 -8.75 -10.60 10.29
CA ALA A 10 -7.92 -11.31 9.32
C ALA A 10 -6.43 -10.90 9.38
N PHE A 11 -6.04 -10.00 10.29
CA PHE A 11 -4.64 -9.60 10.41
C PHE A 11 -3.84 -10.68 11.13
N LYS A 12 -2.56 -10.81 10.78
CA LYS A 12 -1.64 -11.74 11.45
C LYS A 12 -1.61 -11.47 12.96
N ASN A 13 -1.85 -12.51 13.76
CA ASN A 13 -1.95 -12.44 15.23
C ASN A 13 -3.09 -11.56 15.77
N ALA A 14 -4.17 -11.38 15.01
CA ALA A 14 -5.37 -10.70 15.49
C ALA A 14 -5.95 -11.38 16.75
N PRO A 15 -6.20 -10.64 17.85
CA PRO A 15 -6.86 -11.18 19.03
C PRO A 15 -8.25 -11.75 18.69
N ALA A 16 -8.58 -12.92 19.24
CA ALA A 16 -9.85 -13.60 18.96
C ALA A 16 -11.08 -12.78 19.40
N GLU A 17 -10.89 -11.89 20.38
CA GLU A 17 -11.91 -11.00 20.91
C GLU A 17 -12.34 -9.93 19.90
N LEU A 18 -11.52 -9.62 18.88
CA LEU A 18 -11.83 -8.57 17.89
C LEU A 18 -13.16 -8.82 17.20
N THR A 19 -13.48 -10.07 16.87
CA THR A 19 -14.76 -10.43 16.25
C THR A 19 -15.96 -10.12 17.16
N GLN A 20 -15.82 -10.34 18.46
CA GLN A 20 -16.88 -10.03 19.43
C GLN A 20 -16.99 -8.51 19.67
N MET A 21 -15.85 -7.83 19.75
CA MET A 21 -15.78 -6.38 19.89
C MET A 21 -16.37 -5.67 18.68
N GLU A 22 -16.10 -6.14 17.46
CA GLU A 22 -16.68 -5.60 16.24
C GLU A 22 -18.20 -5.76 16.23
N LYS A 23 -18.73 -6.93 16.61
CA LYS A 23 -20.19 -7.13 16.74
C LYS A 23 -20.81 -6.14 17.72
N ALA A 24 -20.18 -5.92 18.87
CA ALA A 24 -20.65 -4.95 19.85
C ALA A 24 -20.59 -3.51 19.30
N LEU A 25 -19.56 -3.18 18.52
CA LEU A 25 -19.40 -1.88 17.89
C LEU A 25 -20.46 -1.63 16.81
N LEU A 26 -20.73 -2.63 15.96
CA LEU A 26 -21.80 -2.60 14.96
C LEU A 26 -23.16 -2.37 15.61
N GLN A 27 -23.45 -3.00 16.75
CA GLN A 27 -24.72 -2.81 17.46
C GLN A 27 -24.88 -1.42 18.09
N ARG A 28 -23.77 -0.78 18.48
CA ARG A 28 -23.76 0.51 19.16
C ARG A 28 -23.70 1.70 18.20
N ALA A 29 -23.20 1.51 16.99
CA ALA A 29 -23.02 2.59 16.03
C ALA A 29 -24.36 3.00 15.40
N ASP A 30 -24.65 4.31 15.36
CA ASP A 30 -25.84 4.79 14.64
C ASP A 30 -25.72 4.61 13.12
N VAL A 31 -24.49 4.71 12.60
CA VAL A 31 -24.13 4.61 11.18
C VAL A 31 -22.77 3.93 11.06
N VAL A 32 -22.65 3.06 10.06
CA VAL A 32 -21.43 2.31 9.72
C VAL A 32 -21.01 2.64 8.29
N PHE A 33 -19.75 3.01 8.10
CA PHE A 33 -19.11 3.12 6.79
C PHE A 33 -18.15 1.96 6.60
N THR A 34 -17.98 1.51 5.36
CA THR A 34 -17.06 0.41 5.02
C THR A 34 -16.09 0.88 3.94
N GLY A 35 -14.79 0.64 4.16
CA GLY A 35 -13.71 1.15 3.31
C GLY A 35 -13.66 0.55 1.89
N GLY A 36 -14.47 -0.46 1.60
CA GLY A 36 -14.57 -1.08 0.29
C GLY A 36 -15.85 -1.90 0.11
N GLN A 37 -16.16 -2.21 -1.15
CA GLN A 37 -17.38 -2.92 -1.54
C GLN A 37 -17.42 -4.35 -0.94
N SER A 38 -16.30 -5.05 -0.87
CA SER A 38 -16.24 -6.40 -0.30
C SER A 38 -16.55 -6.42 1.21
N LEU A 39 -16.04 -5.44 1.97
CA LEU A 39 -16.37 -5.28 3.39
C LEU A 39 -17.85 -4.94 3.58
N TYR A 40 -18.38 -4.06 2.74
CA TYR A 40 -19.81 -3.76 2.72
C TYR A 40 -20.63 -5.02 2.52
N GLU A 41 -20.32 -5.81 1.49
CA GLU A 41 -21.08 -7.03 1.16
C GLU A 41 -21.04 -8.07 2.28
N ALA A 42 -19.87 -8.26 2.92
CA ALA A 42 -19.72 -9.18 4.04
C ALA A 42 -20.53 -8.76 5.28
N LYS A 43 -20.75 -7.45 5.47
CA LYS A 43 -21.30 -6.88 6.71
C LYS A 43 -22.68 -6.23 6.54
N ARG A 44 -23.21 -6.11 5.32
CA ARG A 44 -24.47 -5.38 5.01
C ARG A 44 -25.70 -5.88 5.77
N CYS A 45 -25.70 -7.16 6.16
CA CYS A 45 -26.80 -7.77 6.92
C CYS A 45 -26.63 -7.62 8.45
N LEU A 46 -25.49 -7.10 8.92
CA LEU A 46 -25.17 -6.99 10.35
C LEU A 46 -25.59 -5.64 10.96
N HIS A 47 -25.90 -4.64 10.13
CA HIS A 47 -26.35 -3.34 10.60
C HIS A 47 -27.35 -2.70 9.62
N LYS A 48 -28.39 -2.03 10.14
CA LYS A 48 -29.46 -1.42 9.32
C LYS A 48 -29.02 -0.17 8.54
N SER A 49 -28.00 0.52 9.04
CA SER A 49 -27.49 1.79 8.50
C SER A 49 -26.00 1.62 8.22
N ILE A 50 -25.70 0.84 7.19
CA ILE A 50 -24.35 0.52 6.73
C ILE A 50 -24.22 0.91 5.26
N PHE A 51 -23.11 1.55 4.91
CA PHE A 51 -22.89 2.10 3.58
C PHE A 51 -21.46 1.82 3.09
N PRO A 52 -21.29 1.49 1.80
CA PRO A 52 -19.97 1.50 1.19
C PRO A 52 -19.50 2.95 1.06
N PHE A 53 -18.31 3.23 1.58
CA PHE A 53 -17.63 4.51 1.44
C PHE A 53 -16.17 4.25 1.05
N PRO A 54 -15.92 3.83 -0.20
CA PRO A 54 -14.61 3.37 -0.63
C PRO A 54 -13.60 4.51 -0.64
N SER A 55 -12.37 4.20 -0.26
CA SER A 55 -11.24 5.13 -0.38
C SER A 55 -11.09 5.64 -1.82
N SER A 56 -10.74 6.91 -1.94
CA SER A 56 -10.41 7.55 -3.22
C SER A 56 -9.00 8.15 -3.16
N ILE A 57 -8.56 8.72 -4.27
CA ILE A 57 -7.28 9.42 -4.38
C ILE A 57 -7.50 10.92 -4.59
N ASP A 58 -6.50 11.73 -4.24
CA ASP A 58 -6.44 13.11 -4.71
C ASP A 58 -6.06 13.10 -6.21
N LEU A 59 -7.09 13.09 -7.06
CA LEU A 59 -6.94 13.05 -8.51
C LEU A 59 -6.12 14.25 -9.02
N ALA A 60 -6.42 15.46 -8.54
CA ALA A 60 -5.75 16.67 -9.00
C ALA A 60 -4.25 16.63 -8.65
N HIS A 61 -3.92 16.06 -7.49
CA HIS A 61 -2.54 15.87 -7.07
C HIS A 61 -1.80 14.84 -7.93
N PHE A 62 -2.31 13.63 -8.08
CA PHE A 62 -1.62 12.57 -8.82
C PHE A 62 -1.63 12.78 -10.34
N HIS A 63 -2.62 13.50 -10.88
CA HIS A 63 -2.66 13.85 -12.31
C HIS A 63 -1.45 14.71 -12.74
N LYS A 64 -0.78 15.40 -11.80
CA LYS A 64 0.48 16.13 -12.07
C LYS A 64 1.59 15.23 -12.62
N ALA A 65 1.55 13.93 -12.33
CA ALA A 65 2.52 12.96 -12.85
C ALA A 65 2.44 12.82 -14.39
N ARG A 66 1.31 13.18 -15.02
CA ARG A 66 1.12 13.12 -16.48
C ARG A 66 1.78 14.27 -17.25
N GLN A 67 2.18 15.34 -16.56
CA GLN A 67 2.85 16.49 -17.19
C GLN A 67 4.35 16.22 -17.32
N PRO A 68 5.08 16.85 -18.26
CA PRO A 68 6.54 16.75 -18.33
C PRO A 68 7.25 17.41 -17.14
N GLY A 69 8.52 17.04 -16.92
CA GLY A 69 9.45 17.73 -16.03
C GLY A 69 10.42 16.79 -15.34
N ASP A 70 11.36 17.34 -14.58
CA ASP A 70 12.60 16.68 -14.22
C ASP A 70 12.45 15.52 -13.23
N ASP A 71 13.41 14.61 -13.28
CA ASP A 71 13.57 13.51 -12.33
C ASP A 71 13.97 14.05 -10.94
N PRO A 72 13.44 13.50 -9.83
CA PRO A 72 13.99 13.76 -8.51
C PRO A 72 15.48 13.38 -8.41
N VAL A 73 16.23 14.14 -7.59
CA VAL A 73 17.70 14.05 -7.48
C VAL A 73 18.20 12.66 -7.09
N ASP A 74 17.43 11.91 -6.31
CA ASP A 74 17.76 10.57 -5.83
C ASP A 74 17.22 9.44 -6.72
N GLN A 75 16.57 9.78 -7.84
CA GLN A 75 16.08 8.84 -8.85
C GLN A 75 16.73 9.08 -10.22
N VAL A 76 17.29 10.27 -10.48
CA VAL A 76 17.80 10.69 -11.79
C VAL A 76 18.84 9.73 -12.40
N ASP A 77 19.71 9.16 -11.58
CA ASP A 77 20.79 8.26 -12.04
C ASP A 77 20.31 6.80 -12.18
N ILE A 78 19.07 6.48 -11.81
CA ILE A 78 18.52 5.13 -11.91
C ILE A 78 18.09 4.87 -13.37
N PRO A 79 18.63 3.86 -14.07
CA PRO A 79 18.21 3.56 -15.44
C PRO A 79 16.72 3.17 -15.58
N HIS A 80 16.23 3.26 -16.81
CA HIS A 80 14.90 2.77 -17.21
C HIS A 80 15.01 1.37 -17.84
N PRO A 81 13.94 0.55 -17.80
CA PRO A 81 12.61 0.82 -17.23
C PRO A 81 12.57 0.77 -15.70
N ARG A 82 11.65 1.55 -15.10
CA ARG A 82 11.47 1.64 -13.65
C ARG A 82 10.11 1.09 -13.23
N VAL A 83 10.10 0.17 -12.26
CA VAL A 83 8.90 -0.35 -11.61
C VAL A 83 8.86 0.18 -10.18
N GLY A 84 7.81 0.91 -9.84
CA GLY A 84 7.77 1.66 -8.59
C GLY A 84 6.72 1.21 -7.59
N PHE A 85 7.07 1.33 -6.31
CA PHE A 85 6.15 1.22 -5.18
C PHE A 85 6.33 2.42 -4.24
N PHE A 86 5.24 2.93 -3.70
CA PHE A 86 5.26 3.82 -2.55
C PHE A 86 4.24 3.33 -1.52
N GLY A 87 4.61 3.39 -0.25
CA GLY A 87 3.82 2.81 0.83
C GLY A 87 4.68 2.58 2.06
N VAL A 88 4.17 1.86 3.05
CA VAL A 88 5.01 1.40 4.17
C VAL A 88 5.64 0.08 3.78
N ILE A 89 6.93 -0.09 4.06
CA ILE A 89 7.60 -1.40 4.01
C ILE A 89 7.45 -2.03 5.40
N ASP A 90 6.62 -3.06 5.48
CA ASP A 90 6.34 -3.81 6.70
C ASP A 90 6.11 -5.30 6.39
N GLU A 91 5.66 -6.06 7.38
CA GLU A 91 5.40 -7.51 7.30
C GLU A 91 4.42 -7.94 6.20
N ARG A 92 3.68 -7.01 5.58
CA ARG A 92 2.74 -7.32 4.49
C ARG A 92 3.40 -7.43 3.13
N LEU A 93 4.62 -6.94 2.96
CA LEU A 93 5.35 -7.09 1.70
C LEU A 93 6.00 -8.47 1.60
N ASP A 94 5.96 -9.05 0.40
CA ASP A 94 6.68 -10.28 0.08
C ASP A 94 8.13 -9.93 -0.29
N ILE A 95 8.97 -9.84 0.75
CA ILE A 95 10.37 -9.46 0.61
C ILE A 95 11.16 -10.49 -0.22
N GLU A 96 10.79 -11.77 -0.14
CA GLU A 96 11.43 -12.82 -0.92
C GLU A 96 11.08 -12.68 -2.42
N MET A 97 9.80 -12.47 -2.74
CA MET A 97 9.37 -12.22 -4.11
C MET A 97 10.03 -10.97 -4.71
N ILE A 98 10.20 -9.89 -3.93
CA ILE A 98 10.93 -8.70 -4.38
C ILE A 98 12.38 -9.06 -4.76
N ALA A 99 13.07 -9.85 -3.93
CA ALA A 99 14.43 -10.30 -4.22
C ALA A 99 14.49 -11.18 -5.49
N GLN A 100 13.54 -12.10 -5.63
CA GLN A 100 13.44 -12.97 -6.81
C GLN A 100 13.15 -12.18 -8.09
N ALA A 101 12.26 -11.18 -8.03
CA ALA A 101 11.93 -10.30 -9.14
C ALA A 101 13.15 -9.49 -9.59
N ALA A 102 13.91 -8.92 -8.65
CA ALA A 102 15.14 -8.19 -8.94
C ALA A 102 16.18 -9.09 -9.63
N ALA A 103 16.36 -10.33 -9.16
CA ALA A 103 17.29 -11.29 -9.75
C ALA A 103 16.84 -11.78 -11.14
N ALA A 104 15.55 -11.98 -11.36
CA ALA A 104 15.00 -12.49 -12.62
C ALA A 104 14.94 -11.43 -13.73
N MET A 105 14.92 -10.14 -13.38
CA MET A 105 14.79 -9.02 -14.32
C MET A 105 15.94 -8.00 -14.11
N PRO A 106 17.19 -8.35 -14.43
CA PRO A 106 18.36 -7.51 -14.15
C PRO A 106 18.34 -6.16 -14.90
N ASP A 107 17.64 -6.08 -16.03
CA ASP A 107 17.49 -4.86 -16.83
C ASP A 107 16.35 -3.94 -16.33
N VAL A 108 15.56 -4.37 -15.34
CA VAL A 108 14.46 -3.59 -14.76
C VAL A 108 14.86 -3.04 -13.40
N HIS A 109 14.64 -1.75 -13.17
CA HIS A 109 14.97 -1.08 -11.93
C HIS A 109 13.75 -0.93 -11.01
N PHE A 110 13.82 -1.50 -9.81
CA PHE A 110 12.76 -1.45 -8.81
C PHE A 110 12.99 -0.28 -7.85
N VAL A 111 12.06 0.67 -7.81
CA VAL A 111 12.17 1.90 -7.00
C VAL A 111 11.16 1.86 -5.86
N MET A 112 11.65 1.89 -4.63
CA MET A 112 10.84 1.72 -3.42
C MET A 112 10.88 3.02 -2.58
N LEU A 113 9.76 3.75 -2.56
CA LEU A 113 9.60 5.01 -1.83
C LEU A 113 8.82 4.79 -0.54
N ALA A 114 9.52 4.47 0.55
CA ALA A 114 8.86 4.00 1.76
C ALA A 114 9.72 4.14 3.02
N PRO A 115 9.11 4.43 4.18
CA PRO A 115 9.73 4.12 5.46
C PRO A 115 9.70 2.59 5.70
N VAL A 116 10.75 2.09 6.35
CA VAL A 116 10.80 0.71 6.87
C VAL A 116 10.27 0.71 8.30
N VAL A 117 9.24 -0.07 8.56
CA VAL A 117 8.54 -0.08 9.85
C VAL A 117 8.25 -1.54 10.24
N LYS A 118 8.32 -1.86 11.54
CA LYS A 118 8.06 -3.20 12.14
C LYS A 118 8.96 -4.36 11.68
N ILE A 119 9.76 -4.19 10.63
CA ILE A 119 10.78 -5.15 10.20
C ILE A 119 12.19 -4.58 10.42
N ASP A 120 13.19 -5.45 10.44
CA ASP A 120 14.60 -5.05 10.49
C ASP A 120 15.03 -4.51 9.11
N PRO A 121 15.50 -3.26 8.98
CA PRO A 121 16.01 -2.73 7.71
C PRO A 121 17.15 -3.57 7.11
N LEU A 122 17.91 -4.30 7.94
CA LEU A 122 18.98 -5.19 7.48
C LEU A 122 18.47 -6.47 6.82
N SER A 123 17.19 -6.81 6.96
CA SER A 123 16.60 -7.97 6.28
C SER A 123 16.18 -7.67 4.85
N LEU A 124 16.24 -6.41 4.42
CA LEU A 124 15.88 -6.04 3.05
C LEU A 124 16.91 -6.56 2.04
N PRO A 125 16.46 -7.11 0.91
CA PRO A 125 17.35 -7.59 -0.13
C PRO A 125 18.11 -6.42 -0.75
N SER A 126 19.34 -6.71 -1.16
CA SER A 126 20.21 -5.79 -1.88
C SER A 126 20.51 -6.36 -3.26
N ALA A 127 20.30 -5.54 -4.29
CA ALA A 127 20.61 -5.84 -5.67
C ALA A 127 20.91 -4.53 -6.41
N SER A 128 21.72 -4.57 -7.47
CA SER A 128 22.10 -3.36 -8.23
C SER A 128 20.92 -2.66 -8.91
N ASN A 129 19.83 -3.39 -9.12
CA ASN A 129 18.59 -2.91 -9.73
C ASN A 129 17.45 -2.72 -8.70
N LEU A 130 17.72 -2.78 -7.40
CA LEU A 130 16.73 -2.55 -6.34
C LEU A 130 17.11 -1.34 -5.48
N HIS A 131 16.25 -0.32 -5.48
CA HIS A 131 16.54 1.02 -4.97
C HIS A 131 15.60 1.40 -3.83
N TRP A 132 16.09 1.38 -2.60
CA TRP A 132 15.37 1.81 -1.40
C TRP A 132 15.60 3.30 -1.13
N LEU A 133 14.75 4.18 -1.66
CA LEU A 133 14.97 5.65 -1.60
C LEU A 133 14.40 6.32 -0.34
N GLY A 134 13.84 5.53 0.58
CA GLY A 134 13.23 6.02 1.81
C GLY A 134 11.89 6.74 1.59
N ALA A 135 11.34 7.29 2.67
CA ALA A 135 10.05 7.97 2.64
C ALA A 135 10.12 9.29 1.85
N LYS A 136 9.04 9.60 1.11
CA LYS A 136 8.83 10.88 0.43
C LYS A 136 7.58 11.56 0.97
N SER A 137 7.55 12.90 0.88
CA SER A 137 6.34 13.63 1.22
C SER A 137 5.23 13.28 0.22
N TYR A 138 3.97 13.31 0.67
CA TYR A 138 2.83 13.08 -0.23
C TYR A 138 2.87 14.02 -1.44
N ALA A 139 3.29 15.27 -1.22
CA ALA A 139 3.40 16.30 -2.24
C ALA A 139 4.40 15.95 -3.36
N ASP A 140 5.45 15.17 -3.04
CA ASP A 140 6.51 14.83 -4.00
C ASP A 140 6.20 13.59 -4.83
N LEU A 141 5.32 12.71 -4.37
CA LEU A 141 5.03 11.42 -5.03
C LEU A 141 4.75 11.55 -6.54
N PRO A 142 3.94 12.51 -7.04
CA PRO A 142 3.69 12.63 -8.47
C PRO A 142 4.95 12.89 -9.31
N ARG A 143 5.99 13.50 -8.72
CA ARG A 143 7.28 13.75 -9.41
C ARG A 143 8.03 12.44 -9.67
N TYR A 144 7.95 11.47 -8.76
CA TYR A 144 8.56 10.16 -8.93
C TYR A 144 7.76 9.30 -9.92
N LEU A 145 6.44 9.20 -9.71
CA LEU A 145 5.52 8.38 -10.52
C LEU A 145 5.58 8.71 -12.01
N ARG A 146 5.81 9.98 -12.35
CA ARG A 146 6.00 10.46 -13.72
C ARG A 146 7.02 9.65 -14.52
N HIS A 147 8.06 9.19 -13.85
CA HIS A 147 9.21 8.52 -14.47
C HIS A 147 9.18 7.00 -14.28
N TRP A 148 8.04 6.45 -13.85
CA TRP A 148 7.85 5.01 -13.73
C TRP A 148 7.18 4.43 -14.97
N SER A 149 7.70 3.29 -15.42
CA SER A 149 7.11 2.50 -16.49
C SER A 149 5.88 1.73 -15.98
N ALA A 150 5.90 1.29 -14.71
CA ALA A 150 4.78 0.63 -14.06
C ALA A 150 4.80 0.87 -12.55
N GLY A 151 3.62 0.75 -11.92
CA GLY A 151 3.49 0.56 -10.48
C GLY A 151 3.26 -0.92 -10.16
N TRP A 152 3.70 -1.38 -9.00
CA TRP A 152 3.45 -2.75 -8.54
C TRP A 152 3.03 -2.78 -7.07
N MET A 153 2.42 -3.91 -6.65
CA MET A 153 1.95 -4.15 -5.30
C MET A 153 2.48 -5.51 -4.82
N PRO A 154 3.75 -5.58 -4.36
CA PRO A 154 4.39 -6.85 -3.99
C PRO A 154 3.99 -7.28 -2.57
N PHE A 155 2.68 -7.41 -2.34
CA PHE A 155 2.14 -7.88 -1.07
C PHE A 155 2.21 -9.40 -0.98
N ALA A 156 2.53 -9.91 0.21
CA ALA A 156 2.40 -11.31 0.52
C ALA A 156 0.92 -11.72 0.42
N LEU A 157 0.69 -12.94 -0.07
CA LEU A 157 -0.64 -13.53 -0.04
C LEU A 157 -0.94 -13.96 1.38
N ASN A 158 -2.00 -13.40 1.96
CA ASN A 158 -2.57 -13.89 3.20
C ASN A 158 -3.40 -15.16 2.91
N GLU A 159 -3.51 -16.05 3.90
CA GLU A 159 -4.42 -17.22 3.87
C GLU A 159 -5.89 -16.82 4.01
#